data_AF-A0A2R7K2J1-F1
#
_entry.id   AF-A0A2R7K2J1-F1
#
_cell.length_a   1.000
_cell.length_b   1.000
_cell.length_c   1.000
_cell.angle_alpha   90.00
_cell.angle_beta   90.00
_cell.angle_gamma   90.00
#
_symmetry.space_group_name_H-M   'P 1'
#
loop_
_entity.id
_entity.type
_entity.pdbx_description
1 polymer ?
#
loop_
_entity_poly.entity_id
_entity_poly.type
_entity_poly.pdbx_seq_one_letter_code
_entity_poly.pdbx_strand_id
1 'polypeptide(L)' 'EEDTKVFEKADCNALHKGAVSYSDAVVLADENLEADVLKFVKDSNKPTLAYNLTENFDNFYSLYEEISNEEMVSIA' A
#
# COMPACT_ATOMS: atom_id res chain seq x y z
N GLU A 1 -13.20 -14.07 -9.74
CA GLU A 1 -12.28 -15.03 -9.07
C GLU A 1 -10.84 -14.51 -9.02
N GLU A 2 -10.34 -13.78 -10.02
CA GLU A 2 -8.97 -13.22 -9.98
C GLU A 2 -8.72 -12.37 -8.72
N ASP A 3 -9.71 -11.59 -8.30
CA ASP A 3 -9.62 -10.74 -7.10
C ASP A 3 -9.36 -11.51 -5.79
N THR A 4 -9.72 -12.80 -5.75
CA THR A 4 -9.56 -13.62 -4.55
C THR A 4 -8.27 -14.44 -4.53
N LYS A 5 -7.54 -14.47 -5.65
CA LYS A 5 -6.38 -15.35 -5.86
C LYS A 5 -5.23 -15.11 -4.88
N VAL A 6 -5.01 -13.86 -4.49
CA VAL A 6 -3.97 -13.49 -3.51
C VAL A 6 -4.20 -14.12 -2.12
N PHE A 7 -5.44 -14.55 -1.83
CA PHE A 7 -5.83 -15.12 -0.54
C PHE A 7 -5.74 -16.65 -0.47
N GLU A 8 -5.36 -17.35 -1.56
CA GLU A 8 -5.36 -18.83 -1.62
C GLU A 8 -4.54 -19.49 -0.51
N LYS A 9 -3.45 -18.86 -0.05
CA LYS A 9 -2.61 -19.38 1.03
C LYS A 9 -3.26 -19.33 2.40
N ALA A 10 -4.31 -18.54 2.59
CA ALA A 10 -5.08 -18.39 3.84
C ALA A 10 -4.21 -18.12 5.09
N ASP A 11 -3.14 -17.33 4.93
CA ASP A 11 -2.24 -16.91 6.01
C ASP A 11 -2.23 -15.37 6.18
N CYS A 12 -1.52 -14.88 7.20
CA CYS A 12 -1.44 -13.44 7.47
C CYS A 12 -0.79 -12.67 6.30
N ASN A 13 0.20 -13.25 5.62
CA ASN A 13 0.87 -12.60 4.51
C ASN A 13 -0.07 -12.42 3.33
N ALA A 14 -0.89 -13.43 3.04
CA ALA A 14 -1.95 -13.37 2.04
C ALA A 14 -2.96 -12.25 2.36
N LEU A 15 -3.33 -12.10 3.64
CA LEU A 15 -4.21 -11.01 4.08
C LEU A 15 -3.56 -9.63 3.86
N HIS A 16 -2.29 -9.45 4.25
CA HIS A 16 -1.57 -8.20 4.03
C HIS A 16 -1.40 -7.87 2.54
N LYS A 17 -1.04 -8.85 1.71
CA LYS A 17 -0.93 -8.68 0.26
C LYS A 17 -2.25 -8.35 -0.40
N GLY A 18 -3.35 -8.94 0.09
CA GLY A 18 -4.69 -8.56 -0.31
C GLY A 18 -5.00 -7.10 0.01
N ALA A 19 -4.71 -6.64 1.24
CA ALA A 19 -4.89 -5.25 1.63
C ALA A 19 -4.09 -4.31 0.70
N VAL A 20 -2.82 -4.63 0.42
CA VAL A 20 -1.99 -3.86 -0.52
C VAL A 20 -2.60 -3.85 -1.91
N SER A 21 -3.14 -4.97 -2.40
CA SER A 21 -3.72 -5.09 -3.74
C SER A 21 -4.90 -4.13 -3.95
N TYR A 22 -5.71 -3.90 -2.91
CA TYR A 22 -6.93 -3.09 -2.98
C TYR A 22 -6.83 -1.71 -2.30
N SER A 23 -5.63 -1.26 -1.97
CA SER A 23 -5.39 0.10 -1.45
C SER A 23 -4.85 1.01 -2.55
N ASP A 24 -5.05 2.32 -2.44
CA ASP A 24 -4.42 3.28 -3.36
C ASP A 24 -3.00 3.65 -2.90
N ALA A 25 -2.72 3.58 -1.60
CA ALA A 25 -1.40 3.80 -1.00
C ALA A 25 -1.18 2.91 0.22
N VAL A 26 0.06 2.81 0.71
CA VAL A 26 0.42 1.94 1.85
C VAL A 26 1.24 2.69 2.89
N VAL A 27 0.76 2.69 4.14
CA VAL A 27 1.55 3.18 5.29
C VAL A 27 2.29 2.02 5.97
N LEU A 28 3.60 2.14 6.12
CA LEU A 28 4.48 1.13 6.72
C LEU A 28 4.73 1.46 8.19
N ALA A 29 4.15 0.67 9.10
CA ALA A 29 4.14 0.99 10.54
C ALA A 29 5.06 0.16 11.43
N ASP A 30 5.67 -0.89 10.89
CA ASP A 30 6.63 -1.73 11.61
C ASP A 30 7.94 -1.78 10.83
N GLU A 31 9.07 -1.76 11.55
CA GLU A 31 10.41 -1.92 10.97
C GLU A 31 10.70 -3.39 10.63
N ASN A 32 9.99 -4.33 11.25
CA ASN A 32 10.15 -5.78 11.13
C ASN A 32 9.06 -6.43 10.28
N LEU A 33 8.64 -5.76 9.21
CA LEU A 33 7.70 -6.34 8.25
C LEU A 33 8.29 -7.59 7.59
N GLU A 34 7.42 -8.58 7.36
CA GLU A 34 7.80 -9.79 6.66
C GLU A 34 8.28 -9.47 5.24
N ALA A 35 9.38 -10.10 4.82
CA ALA A 35 10.12 -9.73 3.62
C ALA A 35 9.32 -9.93 2.32
N ASP A 36 8.50 -10.99 2.24
CA ASP A 36 7.63 -11.27 1.09
C ASP A 36 6.48 -10.25 1.00
N VAL A 37 5.95 -9.75 2.12
CA VAL A 37 5.01 -8.61 2.15
C VAL A 37 5.69 -7.32 1.70
N LEU A 38 6.86 -7.00 2.24
CA LEU A 38 7.60 -5.78 1.87
C LEU A 38 7.97 -5.75 0.37
N LYS A 39 8.37 -6.91 -0.16
CA LYS A 39 8.62 -7.05 -1.60
C LYS A 39 7.36 -6.78 -2.40
N PHE A 40 6.23 -7.36 -1.99
CA PHE A 40 4.95 -7.15 -2.67
C PHE A 40 4.49 -5.68 -2.67
N VAL A 41 4.72 -4.94 -1.58
CA VAL A 41 4.45 -3.48 -1.54
C VAL A 41 5.29 -2.76 -2.58
N LYS A 42 6.59 -3.04 -2.67
CA LYS A 42 7.48 -2.42 -3.66
C LYS A 42 7.06 -2.75 -5.10
N ASP A 43 6.71 -4.01 -5.35
CA ASP A 43 6.28 -4.48 -6.67
C ASP A 43 4.91 -3.90 -7.08
N SER A 44 4.11 -3.40 -6.12
CA SER A 44 2.81 -2.78 -6.41
C SER A 44 2.90 -1.37 -7.00
N ASN A 45 4.07 -0.71 -6.91
CA ASN A 45 4.31 0.67 -7.36
C ASN A 45 3.30 1.70 -6.84
N LYS A 46 2.71 1.44 -5.66
CA LYS A 46 1.79 2.37 -5.00
C LYS A 46 2.55 3.38 -4.14
N PRO A 47 2.03 4.60 -3.96
CA PRO A 47 2.57 5.54 -3.00
C PRO A 47 2.72 4.92 -1.60
N THR A 48 3.84 5.22 -0.94
CA THR A 48 4.12 4.69 0.40
C THR A 48 4.57 5.77 1.37
N LEU A 49 4.24 5.61 2.65
CA LEU A 49 4.66 6.50 3.72
C LEU A 49 5.05 5.71 4.97
N ALA A 50 6.19 6.02 5.57
CA ALA A 50 6.56 5.44 6.85
C ALA A 50 5.67 6.04 7.97
N TYR A 51 5.19 5.21 8.89
CA TYR A 51 4.24 5.62 9.92
C TYR A 51 4.75 6.77 10.79
N ASN A 52 6.04 6.77 11.15
CA ASN A 52 6.66 7.84 11.91
C ASN A 52 6.62 9.21 11.19
N LEU A 53 6.39 9.23 9.88
CA LEU A 53 6.23 10.46 9.10
C LEU A 53 4.78 10.93 9.01
N THR A 54 3.81 10.12 9.42
CA THR A 54 2.37 10.46 9.36
C THR A 54 1.94 11.50 10.38
N GLU A 55 2.71 11.68 11.46
CA GLU A 55 2.46 12.75 12.44
C GLU A 55 2.70 14.15 11.87
N ASN A 56 3.54 14.25 10.84
CA ASN A 56 3.77 15.49 10.12
C ASN A 56 2.64 15.69 9.10
N PHE A 57 1.85 16.74 9.30
CA PHE A 57 0.71 17.07 8.45
C PHE A 57 1.09 17.26 6.98
N ASP A 58 2.23 17.88 6.68
CA ASP A 58 2.66 18.15 5.30
C ASP A 58 2.98 16.85 4.55
N ASN A 59 3.62 15.89 5.23
CA ASN A 59 3.90 14.56 4.66
C ASN A 59 2.59 13.81 4.38
N PHE A 60 1.66 13.83 5.33
CA PHE A 60 0.37 13.17 5.19
C PHE A 60 -0.47 13.82 4.07
N TYR A 61 -0.51 15.15 4.01
CA TYR A 61 -1.17 15.92 2.96
C TYR A 61 -0.57 15.60 1.58
N SER A 62 0.76 15.56 1.46
CA SER A 62 1.45 15.25 0.21
C SER A 62 1.08 13.86 -0.32
N LEU A 63 0.94 12.85 0.55
CA LEU A 63 0.50 11.52 0.16
C LEU A 63 -0.91 11.54 -0.47
N TYR A 64 -1.84 12.29 0.12
CA TYR A 64 -3.20 12.42 -0.44
C TYR A 64 -3.24 13.21 -1.74
N GLU A 65 -2.39 14.22 -1.91
CA GLU A 65 -2.24 14.90 -3.20
C GLU A 65 -1.69 13.96 -4.28
N GLU A 66 -0.70 13.12 -3.95
CA GLU A 66 -0.16 12.11 -4.86
C GLU A 66 -1.26 11.13 -5.32
N ILE A 67 -2.00 10.54 -4.37
CA ILE A 67 -3.11 9.63 -4.66
C ILE A 67 -4.16 10.31 -5.56
N SER A 68 -4.57 11.53 -5.22
CA SER A 68 -5.60 12.27 -5.96
C SER A 68 -5.15 12.60 -7.40
N ASN A 69 -3.86 12.91 -7.58
CA ASN A 69 -3.29 13.20 -8.90
C ASN A 69 -3.18 11.95 -9.77
N GLU A 70 -2.77 10.81 -9.21
CA GLU A 70 -2.75 9.53 -9.93
C GLU A 70 -4.16 9.13 -10.40
N GLU A 71 -5.17 9.31 -9.53
CA GLU A 71 -6.57 9.03 -9.88
C GLU A 71 -7.02 9.90 -11.08
N MET A 72 -6.76 11.21 -11.04
CA MET A 72 -7.11 12.12 -12.14
C MET A 72 -6.40 11.76 -13.45
N VAL A 73 -5.13 11.34 -13.40
CA VAL A 73 -4.39 10.89 -14.59
C VAL A 73 -4.99 9.60 -15.16
N SER A 74 -5.46 8.69 -14.30
CA SER A 74 -6.04 7.42 -14.76
C SER A 74 -7.39 7.56 -15.49
N ILE A 75 -8.10 8.67 -15.29
CA ILE A 75 -9.43 8.94 -15.86
C ILE A 75 -9.33 9.70 -17.21
N ALA A 76 -8.20 10.36 -17.49
CA ALA A 76 -7.95 11.16 -18.69
C ALA A 76 -7.43 10.34 -19.88
#